data_AF-A0A840E309-F1
#
_entry.id   AF-A0A840E309-F1
#
_cell.length_a   1.000
_cell.length_b   1.000
_cell.length_c   1.000
_cell.angle_alpha   90.00
_cell.angle_beta   90.00
_cell.angle_gamma   90.00
#
_symmetry.space_group_name_H-M   'P 1'
#
loop_
_entity.id
_entity.type
_entity.pdbx_description
1 polymer ?
#
loop_
_entity_poly.entity_id
_entity_poly.type
_entity_poly.pdbx_seq_one_letter_code
_entity_poly.pdbx_strand_id
1 'polypeptide(L)' 'MFSNGEHEAKIHYFNNRYDIVEYGTYTICAVSGQKIPLDNLKYWNHHRQEAYASCEISYHRELECNQYLKQLLNTKGK' A
#
# COMPACT_ATOMS: atom_id res chain seq x y z
N MET A 1 -2.44 18.22 11.03
CA MET A 1 -3.32 18.25 12.23
C MET A 1 -4.48 17.33 11.95
N PHE A 2 -4.65 16.34 12.80
CA PHE A 2 -5.56 15.20 12.65
C PHE A 2 -6.68 15.41 13.68
N SER A 3 -7.88 15.78 13.23
CA SER A 3 -9.01 16.14 14.11
C SER A 3 -9.62 14.90 14.77
N ASN A 4 -10.25 15.07 15.94
CA ASN A 4 -10.87 14.01 16.77
C ASN A 4 -12.01 13.17 16.11
N GLY A 5 -12.16 13.17 14.79
CA GLY A 5 -13.16 12.42 14.02
C GLY A 5 -12.58 11.71 12.79
N GLU A 6 -11.29 11.39 12.80
CA GLU A 6 -10.66 10.65 11.71
C GLU A 6 -10.90 9.15 11.86
N HIS A 7 -11.65 8.60 10.91
CA HIS A 7 -11.98 7.19 10.84
C HIS A 7 -11.07 6.49 9.82
N GLU A 8 -10.71 5.25 10.13
CA GLU A 8 -10.05 4.37 9.16
C GLU A 8 -11.05 4.03 8.05
N ALA A 9 -10.72 4.38 6.82
CA ALA A 9 -11.47 3.97 5.67
C ALA A 9 -11.12 2.53 5.30
N LYS A 10 -12.15 1.69 5.17
CA LYS A 10 -11.98 0.37 4.56
C LYS A 10 -12.12 0.52 3.07
N ILE A 11 -11.06 0.15 2.36
CA ILE A 11 -10.97 0.29 0.92
C ILE A 11 -10.84 -1.09 0.31
N HIS A 12 -11.59 -1.32 -0.75
CA HIS A 12 -11.38 -2.46 -1.64
C HIS A 12 -10.53 -2.03 -2.82
N TYR A 13 -9.34 -2.62 -2.94
CA TYR A 13 -8.38 -2.26 -3.98
C TYR A 13 -8.64 -3.04 -5.26
N PHE A 14 -8.72 -2.34 -6.38
CA PHE A 14 -8.70 -2.93 -7.72
C PHE A 14 -7.40 -2.56 -8.43
N ASN A 15 -7.17 -3.16 -9.59
CA ASN A 15 -5.93 -3.01 -10.34
C ASN A 15 -5.63 -1.55 -10.74
N ASN A 16 -6.66 -0.72 -10.98
CA ASN A 16 -6.51 0.67 -11.42
C ASN A 16 -7.42 1.67 -10.70
N ARG A 17 -8.19 1.20 -9.73
CA ARG A 17 -9.10 2.01 -8.92
C ARG A 17 -9.23 1.40 -7.55
N TYR A 18 -9.87 2.09 -6.64
CA TYR A 18 -10.27 1.52 -5.37
C TYR A 18 -11.66 2.03 -5.03
N ASP A 19 -12.44 1.19 -4.34
CA ASP A 19 -13.76 1.55 -3.87
C ASP A 19 -13.74 1.65 -2.35
N ILE A 20 -14.34 2.70 -1.82
CA ILE A 20 -14.45 2.92 -0.38
C ILE A 20 -15.64 2.10 0.11
N VAL A 21 -15.36 1.05 0.88
CA VAL A 21 -16.37 0.20 1.51
C VAL A 21 -16.91 0.86 2.78
N GLU A 22 -16.03 1.50 3.54
CA GLU A 22 -16.38 2.25 4.75
C GLU A 22 -15.75 3.64 4.70
N TYR A 23 -16.58 4.67 4.84
CA TYR A 23 -16.12 6.06 4.76
C TYR A 23 -15.15 6.40 5.90
N GLY A 24 -13.99 6.95 5.54
CA GLY A 24 -12.97 7.41 6.49
C GLY A 24 -12.04 8.41 5.84
N THR A 25 -11.07 8.91 6.61
CA THR A 25 -10.12 9.95 6.15
C THR A 25 -8.73 9.40 5.84
N TYR A 26 -8.38 8.24 6.41
CA TYR A 26 -7.09 7.58 6.19
C TYR A 26 -7.24 6.06 6.10
N THR A 27 -6.28 5.40 5.48
CA THR A 27 -6.10 3.94 5.57
C THR A 27 -4.76 3.64 6.25
N ILE A 28 -4.50 2.40 6.64
CA ILE A 28 -3.26 2.01 7.32
C ILE A 28 -2.33 1.31 6.33
N CYS A 29 -1.05 1.68 6.38
CA CYS A 29 0.00 0.96 5.67
C CYS A 29 0.14 -0.45 6.22
N ALA A 30 0.01 -1.47 5.37
CA ALA A 30 0.08 -2.87 5.80
C ALA A 30 1.47 -3.29 6.32
N VAL A 31 2.52 -2.57 5.91
CA VAL A 31 3.91 -2.89 6.28
C VAL A 31 4.39 -2.01 7.44
N SER A 32 4.23 -0.69 7.34
CA SER A 32 4.73 0.24 8.35
C SER A 32 3.74 0.60 9.45
N GLY A 33 2.45 0.26 9.29
CA GLY A 33 1.39 0.65 10.23
C GLY A 33 1.08 2.16 10.26
N GLN A 34 1.70 2.95 9.37
CA GLN A 34 1.47 4.39 9.30
C GLN A 34 0.10 4.72 8.71
N LYS A 35 -0.51 5.79 9.20
CA LYS A 35 -1.73 6.35 8.61
C LYS A 35 -1.43 7.02 7.29
N ILE A 36 -2.14 6.62 6.25
CA ILE A 36 -2.05 7.14 4.90
C ILE A 36 -3.37 7.88 4.61
N PRO A 37 -3.35 9.22 4.53
CA PRO A 37 -4.52 9.98 4.09
C PRO A 37 -4.98 9.48 2.73
N LEU A 38 -6.30 9.35 2.51
CA LEU A 38 -6.83 8.85 1.23
C LEU A 38 -6.35 9.67 0.02
N ASP A 39 -6.21 10.98 0.20
CA ASP A 39 -5.69 11.89 -0.83
C ASP A 39 -4.22 11.59 -1.23
N ASN A 40 -3.45 11.01 -0.31
CA ASN A 40 -2.06 10.61 -0.53
C ASN A 40 -1.90 9.12 -0.91
N LEU A 41 -3.00 8.37 -1.03
CA LEU A 41 -2.96 6.95 -1.34
C LEU A 41 -2.64 6.72 -2.82
N LYS A 42 -1.34 6.59 -3.12
CA LYS A 42 -0.81 6.40 -4.47
C LYS A 42 -0.30 4.99 -4.75
N TYR A 43 0.05 4.25 -3.70
CA TYR A 43 0.69 2.94 -3.80
C TYR A 43 -0.16 1.90 -3.07
N TRP A 44 -0.69 0.94 -3.81
CA TRP A 44 -1.45 -0.18 -3.26
C TRP A 44 -1.25 -1.44 -4.11
N ASN A 45 -1.49 -2.60 -3.52
CA ASN A 45 -1.51 -3.87 -4.22
C ASN A 45 -2.91 -4.50 -4.11
N HIS A 46 -3.57 -4.68 -5.26
CA HIS A 46 -4.92 -5.21 -5.33
C HIS A 46 -5.01 -6.73 -5.12
N HIS A 47 -3.96 -7.50 -5.44
CA HIS A 47 -3.96 -8.93 -5.15
C HIS A 47 -3.88 -9.21 -3.65
N ARG A 48 -3.16 -8.36 -2.92
CA ARG A 48 -2.90 -8.53 -1.48
C ARG A 48 -3.82 -7.67 -0.60
N GLN A 49 -4.58 -6.75 -1.21
CA GLN A 49 -5.46 -5.79 -0.53
C GLN A 49 -4.72 -4.94 0.52
N GLU A 50 -3.55 -4.44 0.13
CA GLU A 50 -2.67 -3.69 1.04
C GLU A 50 -2.34 -2.31 0.45
N ALA A 51 -2.41 -1.29 1.31
CA ALA A 51 -1.89 0.04 1.02
C ALA A 51 -0.46 0.21 1.53
N TYR A 52 0.30 1.06 0.84
CA TYR A 52 1.68 1.39 1.20
C TYR A 52 1.87 2.90 1.30
N ALA A 53 2.57 3.33 2.35
CA ALA A 53 2.81 4.74 2.62
C ALA A 53 3.82 5.39 1.64
N SER A 54 4.69 4.59 1.03
CA SER A 54 5.69 5.08 0.08
C SER A 54 5.99 4.06 -1.03
N CYS A 55 6.57 4.56 -2.13
CA CYS A 55 7.09 3.73 -3.23
C CYS A 55 8.10 2.70 -2.72
N GLU A 56 9.00 3.10 -1.82
CA GLU A 56 10.04 2.23 -1.25
C GLU A 56 9.41 1.04 -0.53
N ILE A 57 8.39 1.27 0.31
CA ILE A 57 7.69 0.21 1.03
C ILE A 57 7.02 -0.75 0.03
N SER A 58 6.32 -0.22 -0.97
CA SER A 58 5.68 -1.04 -2.01
C SER A 58 6.71 -1.89 -2.76
N TYR A 59 7.87 -1.32 -3.09
CA TYR A 59 8.95 -2.00 -3.80
C TYR A 59 9.57 -3.11 -2.95
N HIS A 60 9.98 -2.80 -1.71
CA HIS A 60 10.55 -3.79 -0.80
C HIS A 60 9.57 -4.94 -0.56
N ARG A 61 8.30 -4.61 -0.36
CA ARG A 61 7.27 -5.62 -0.14
C ARG A 61 7.06 -6.53 -1.34
N GLU A 62 7.14 -5.99 -2.55
CA GLU A 62 7.07 -6.79 -3.77
C GLU A 62 8.29 -7.72 -3.90
N LEU A 63 9.49 -7.26 -3.53
CA LEU A 63 10.68 -8.12 -3.51
C LEU A 63 10.59 -9.25 -2.48
N GLU A 64 9.93 -9.01 -1.35
CA GLU A 64 9.69 -10.03 -0.33
C GLU A 64 8.69 -11.08 -0.80
N CYS A 65 7.61 -10.65 -1.47
CA CYS A 65 6.55 -11.57 -1.91
C CYS A 65 6.87 -12.26 -3.23
N ASN A 66 7.64 -11.62 -4.11
CA ASN A 66 8.01 -12.13 -5.41
C ASN A 66 9.48 -12.57 -5.45
N GLN A 67 9.71 -13.81 -5.03
CA GLN A 67 11.05 -14.40 -4.99
C GLN A 67 11.73 -14.45 -6.37
N TYR A 68 10.97 -14.58 -7.45
CA TYR A 68 11.50 -14.56 -8.81
C TYR A 68 12.10 -13.20 -9.16
N LEU A 69 11.41 -12.11 -8.80
CA LEU A 69 11.88 -10.75 -9.07
C LEU A 69 13.18 -10.44 -8.32
N LYS A 70 13.30 -10.94 -7.08
CA LYS A 70 14.54 -10.87 -6.30
C LYS A 70 15.70 -11.62 -6.96
N GLN A 71 15.45 -12.80 -7.53
CA GLN A 71 16.46 -13.57 -8.26
C GLN A 71 16.95 -12.82 -9.50
N LEU A 72 16.04 -12.19 -10.26
CA LEU A 72 16.40 -11.42 -11.45
C LEU A 72 17.33 -10.24 -11.14
N LEU A 73 17.06 -9.51 -10.05
CA LEU A 73 17.91 -8.39 -9.64
C LEU A 73 19.32 -8.85 -9.28
N ASN A 74 19.45 -9.99 -8.59
CA ASN A 74 20.76 -10.56 -8.25
C ASN A 74 21.55 -11.00 -9.50
N THR A 75 20.86 -11.42 -10.56
CA THR A 75 21.52 -11.87 -11.80
C THR A 75 21.98 -10.74 -12.71
N LYS A 76 21.37 -9.55 -12.66
CA LYS A 76 21.76 -8.40 -13.50
C LYS A 76 23.01 -7.66 -13.03
N GLY A 77 23.48 -7.93 -11.81
CA GLY A 77 24.68 -7.32 -11.25
C GLY A 77 25.98 -8.08 -11.53
N LYS A 78 25.97 -9.08 -12.44
CA LYS A 78 27.13 -9.90 -12.78
C LYS A 78 27.56 -9.70 -14.22
#